data_AF-A0A536PI61-F1
#
_entry.id   AF-A0A536PI61-F1
#
_cell.length_a   1.000
_cell.length_b   1.000
_cell.length_c   1.000
_cell.angle_alpha   90.00
_cell.angle_beta   90.00
_cell.angle_gamma   90.00
#
_symmetry.space_group_name_H-M   'P 1'
#
loop_
_entity.id
_entity.type
_entity.pdbx_description
1 polymer ?
#
loop_
_entity_poly.entity_id
_entity_poly.type
_entity_poly.pdbx_seq_one_letter_code
_entity_poly.pdbx_strand_id
1 'polypeptide(L)'
;MPQDTRERAEVVIPHAWLLPNLGLDAVRSLQRGDTECEMEKGDLRLKGVEVLVARNWVKEEFWPRIQDAVQAGYAAEKTYTFMRAHGDRRRTRRPKK
;
A
#
# COMPACT_ATOMS: atom_id res chain seq x y z
N MET A 1 11.76 -24.91 -7.53
CA MET A 1 10.99 -23.79 -8.11
C MET A 1 11.62 -22.51 -7.60
N PRO A 2 12.23 -21.66 -8.44
CA PRO A 2 12.61 -20.34 -7.97
C PRO A 2 11.30 -19.59 -7.72
N GLN A 3 10.95 -19.39 -6.45
CA GLN A 3 9.91 -18.43 -6.13
C GLN A 3 10.45 -17.10 -6.63
N ASP A 4 9.78 -16.52 -7.62
CA ASP A 4 10.01 -15.16 -8.10
C ASP A 4 10.00 -14.26 -6.85
N THR A 5 11.19 -14.02 -6.28
CA THR A 5 11.42 -13.07 -5.18
C THR A 5 11.34 -11.66 -5.75
N ARG A 6 10.26 -11.37 -6.49
CA ARG A 6 9.84 -9.98 -6.69
C ARG A 6 9.53 -9.49 -5.30
N GLU A 7 10.32 -8.53 -4.84
CA GLU A 7 10.04 -7.83 -3.60
C GLU A 7 8.59 -7.32 -3.72
N ARG A 8 7.74 -7.73 -2.79
CA ARG A 8 6.32 -7.34 -2.76
C ARG A 8 6.17 -6.19 -1.78
N ALA A 9 5.44 -5.15 -2.18
CA ALA A 9 4.97 -4.14 -1.27
C ALA A 9 3.91 -4.74 -0.36
N GLU A 10 4.01 -4.43 0.93
CA GLU A 10 2.98 -4.72 1.92
C GLU A 10 2.61 -3.42 2.64
N VAL A 11 1.35 -3.02 2.51
CA VAL A 11 0.78 -1.82 3.14
C VAL A 11 -0.37 -2.24 4.04
N VAL A 12 -0.29 -1.82 5.31
CA VAL A 12 -1.34 -2.04 6.30
C VAL A 12 -1.91 -0.70 6.70
N ILE A 13 -3.22 -0.54 6.55
CA ILE A 13 -3.96 0.67 6.90
C ILE A 13 -4.88 0.33 8.07
N PRO A 14 -4.66 0.94 9.26
CA PRO A 14 -5.50 0.72 10.42
C PRO A 14 -6.96 1.09 10.15
N HIS A 15 -7.89 0.33 10.71
CA HIS A 15 -9.33 0.56 10.60
C HIS A 15 -9.72 1.99 10.96
N ALA A 16 -9.10 2.51 12.03
CA ALA A 16 -9.35 3.86 12.54
C ALA A 16 -9.06 4.94 11.48
N TRP A 17 -8.21 4.65 10.50
CA TRP A 17 -7.84 5.58 9.44
C TRP A 17 -8.73 5.47 8.21
N LEU A 18 -9.45 4.36 8.05
CA LEU A 18 -10.32 4.14 6.90
C LEU A 18 -11.58 5.00 6.99
N LEU A 19 -12.12 5.38 5.82
CA LEU A 19 -13.45 5.96 5.75
C LEU A 19 -14.51 4.92 6.13
N PRO A 20 -15.61 5.35 6.78
CA PRO A 20 -16.73 4.47 7.05
C PRO A 20 -17.30 3.94 5.73
N ASN A 21 -17.66 2.65 5.70
CA ASN A 21 -18.22 1.93 4.55
C ASN A 21 -17.24 1.60 3.40
N LEU A 22 -15.92 1.66 3.63
CA LEU A 22 -14.98 1.11 2.65
C LEU A 22 -15.18 -0.42 2.52
N GLY A 23 -15.63 -0.86 1.35
CA GLY A 23 -15.81 -2.28 1.05
C GLY A 23 -14.56 -2.91 0.42
N LEU A 24 -14.32 -4.19 0.73
CA LEU A 24 -13.19 -4.94 0.18
C LEU A 24 -13.27 -5.08 -1.35
N ASP A 25 -14.49 -5.21 -1.91
CA ASP A 25 -14.69 -5.29 -3.36
C ASP A 25 -14.30 -4.01 -4.09
N ALA A 26 -14.57 -2.85 -3.50
CA ALA A 26 -14.16 -1.55 -4.05
C ALA A 26 -12.63 -1.42 -4.06
N VAL A 27 -11.97 -1.92 -3.01
CA VAL A 27 -10.51 -1.98 -2.94
C VAL A 27 -9.96 -2.91 -4.02
N ARG A 28 -10.46 -4.16 -4.10
CA ARG A 28 -10.04 -5.17 -5.08
C ARG A 28 -10.22 -4.71 -6.52
N SER A 29 -11.32 -4.01 -6.81
CA SER A 29 -11.63 -3.49 -8.16
C SER A 29 -10.60 -2.48 -8.66
N LEU A 30 -9.92 -1.76 -7.76
CA LEU A 30 -8.89 -0.77 -8.11
C LEU A 30 -7.47 -1.36 -8.12
N GLN A 31 -7.29 -2.57 -7.60
CA GLN A 31 -5.99 -3.22 -7.50
C GLN A 31 -5.68 -4.03 -8.75
N ARG A 32 -4.40 -4.37 -8.93
CA ARG A 32 -4.00 -5.28 -10.01
C ARG A 32 -4.44 -6.70 -9.65
N GLY A 33 -4.61 -7.54 -10.67
CA GLY A 33 -5.01 -8.95 -10.48
C GLY A 33 -3.98 -9.80 -9.72
N ASP A 34 -2.74 -9.31 -9.56
CA ASP A 34 -1.69 -9.94 -8.75
C ASP A 34 -1.59 -9.38 -7.32
N THR A 35 -2.50 -8.50 -6.91
CA THR A 35 -2.52 -7.91 -5.57
C THR A 35 -3.47 -8.68 -4.63
N GLU A 36 -2.92 -9.15 -3.52
CA GLU A 36 -3.68 -9.73 -2.41
C GLU A 36 -4.27 -8.59 -1.55
N CYS A 37 -5.60 -8.59 -1.38
CA CYS A 37 -6.34 -7.61 -0.59
C CYS A 37 -7.16 -8.32 0.49
N GLU A 38 -6.87 -8.00 1.74
CA GLU A 38 -7.49 -8.59 2.91
C GLU A 38 -8.00 -7.50 3.84
N MET A 39 -9.14 -7.74 4.48
CA MET A 39 -9.64 -6.90 5.55
C MET A 39 -9.72 -7.77 6.81
N GLU A 40 -8.80 -7.58 7.75
CA GLU A 40 -8.72 -8.39 8.97
C GLU A 40 -8.99 -7.48 10.18
N LYS A 41 -9.99 -7.83 10.99
CA LYS A 41 -10.37 -7.06 12.19
C LYS A 41 -10.64 -5.56 11.93
N GLY A 42 -10.97 -5.22 10.68
CA GLY A 42 -11.22 -3.86 10.22
C GLY A 42 -10.02 -3.16 9.60
N ASP A 43 -8.81 -3.70 9.75
CA ASP A 43 -7.60 -3.19 9.12
C ASP A 43 -7.54 -3.66 7.66
N LEU A 44 -7.13 -2.76 6.76
CA LEU A 44 -6.95 -3.08 5.36
C LEU A 44 -5.49 -3.46 5.10
N ARG A 45 -5.26 -4.68 4.63
CA ARG A 45 -3.95 -5.17 4.20
C ARG A 45 -3.89 -5.36 2.70
N LEU A 46 -2.85 -4.80 2.10
CA LEU A 46 -2.58 -4.84 0.67
C LEU A 46 -1.19 -5.42 0.45
N LYS A 47 -1.07 -6.44 -0.40
CA LYS A 47 0.20 -7.08 -0.70
C LYS A 47 0.34 -7.42 -2.18
N GLY A 48 1.40 -6.97 -2.82
CA GLY A 48 1.58 -7.21 -4.26
C GLY A 48 2.89 -6.63 -4.78
N VAL A 49 3.22 -6.88 -6.04
CA VAL A 49 4.37 -6.21 -6.70
C VAL A 49 4.15 -4.69 -6.73
N GLU A 50 2.90 -4.29 -6.92
CA GLU A 50 2.41 -2.92 -6.86
C GLU A 50 1.11 -2.94 -6.06
N VAL A 51 0.95 -1.97 -5.15
CA VAL A 51 -0.30 -1.76 -4.42
C VAL A 51 -0.73 -0.31 -4.55
N LEU A 52 -2.02 -0.10 -4.74
CA LEU A 52 -2.64 1.22 -4.77
C LEU A 52 -3.36 1.51 -3.46
N VAL A 53 -3.24 2.73 -2.96
CA VAL A 53 -4.02 3.28 -1.85
C VAL A 53 -4.73 4.52 -2.35
N ALA A 54 -6.06 4.47 -2.48
CA ALA A 54 -6.82 5.62 -2.92
C ALA A 54 -7.02 6.62 -1.77
N ARG A 55 -6.99 7.91 -2.09
CA ARG A 55 -7.18 8.99 -1.11
C ARG A 55 -8.57 8.94 -0.46
N ASN A 56 -9.58 8.50 -1.20
CA ASN A 56 -10.96 8.35 -0.72
C ASN A 56 -11.19 7.06 0.09
N TRP A 57 -10.14 6.30 0.43
CA TRP A 57 -10.25 5.17 1.36
C TRP A 57 -9.88 5.56 2.78
N VAL A 58 -9.11 6.63 2.93
CA VAL A 58 -8.49 7.05 4.18
C VAL A 58 -9.06 8.41 4.57
N LYS A 59 -9.32 8.62 5.86
CA LYS A 59 -9.67 9.94 6.39
C LYS A 59 -8.53 10.91 6.10
N GLU A 60 -8.90 12.14 5.72
CA GLU A 60 -7.92 13.13 5.25
C GLU A 60 -6.81 13.41 6.28
N GLU A 61 -7.13 13.41 7.57
CA GLU A 61 -6.17 13.64 8.67
C GLU A 61 -5.04 12.59 8.73
N PHE A 62 -5.28 11.36 8.25
CA PHE A 62 -4.29 10.28 8.25
C PHE A 62 -3.58 10.12 6.91
N TRP A 63 -4.03 10.82 5.88
CA TRP A 63 -3.41 10.76 4.56
C TRP A 63 -1.90 11.06 4.59
N PRO A 64 -1.40 12.11 5.27
CA PRO A 64 0.04 12.35 5.41
C PRO A 64 0.81 11.14 5.97
N ARG A 65 0.25 10.46 6.97
CA ARG A 65 0.89 9.30 7.63
C ARG A 65 1.02 8.11 6.70
N ILE A 66 0.02 7.88 5.84
CA ILE A 66 0.10 6.87 4.78
C ILE A 66 1.20 7.23 3.79
N GLN A 67 1.32 8.51 3.42
CA GLN A 67 2.37 8.97 2.52
C GLN A 67 3.76 8.68 3.08
N ASP A 68 3.98 9.05 4.34
CA ASP A 68 5.24 8.86 5.03
C ASP A 68 5.58 7.37 5.16
N ALA A 69 4.62 6.54 5.58
CA ALA A 69 4.82 5.10 5.76
C ALA A 69 5.18 4.40 4.44
N VAL A 70 4.48 4.74 3.36
CA VAL A 70 4.73 4.19 2.03
C VAL A 70 6.08 4.65 1.48
N GLN A 71 6.39 5.95 1.57
CA GLN A 71 7.66 6.50 1.07
C GLN A 71 8.88 6.02 1.86
N ALA A 72 8.73 5.74 3.17
CA ALA A 72 9.80 5.21 4.00
C ALA A 72 10.12 3.74 3.66
N GLY A 73 9.13 2.96 3.23
CA GLY A 73 9.28 1.52 2.97
C GLY A 73 9.49 1.14 1.51
N TYR A 74 9.03 1.97 0.56
CA TYR A 74 8.81 1.57 -0.82
C TYR A 74 9.07 2.70 -1.82
N ALA A 75 9.40 2.34 -3.06
CA ALA A 75 9.31 3.28 -4.18
C ALA A 75 7.82 3.64 -4.40
N ALA A 76 7.50 4.93 -4.31
CA ALA A 76 6.11 5.37 -4.35
C ALA A 76 5.87 6.44 -5.40
N GLU A 77 4.78 6.29 -6.15
CA GLU A 77 4.26 7.30 -7.07
C GLU A 77 3.00 7.91 -6.46
N LYS A 78 2.97 9.24 -6.35
CA LYS A 78 1.84 9.99 -5.80
C LYS A 78 1.12 10.71 -6.94
N THR A 79 -0.19 10.48 -7.03
CA THR A 79 -1.09 11.33 -7.82
C THR A 79 -2.01 12.11 -6.88
N TYR A 80 -2.91 12.92 -7.46
CA TYR A 80 -3.89 13.66 -6.67
C TYR A 80 -4.90 12.74 -5.94
N THR A 81 -5.20 11.58 -6.55
CA THR A 81 -6.28 10.67 -6.12
C THR A 81 -5.80 9.36 -5.52
N PHE A 82 -4.56 8.93 -5.80
CA PHE A 82 -4.02 7.68 -5.28
C PHE A 82 -2.53 7.77 -4.96
N MET A 83 -2.10 6.84 -4.13
CA MET A 83 -0.71 6.54 -3.88
C MET A 83 -0.43 5.12 -4.35
N ARG A 84 0.64 4.96 -5.11
CA ARG A 84 1.12 3.67 -5.60
C ARG A 84 2.39 3.32 -4.86
N ALA A 85 2.45 2.15 -4.24
CA ALA A 85 3.65 1.62 -3.59
C ALA A 85 4.15 0.41 -4.38
N HIS A 86 5.41 0.45 -4.79
CA HIS A 86 6.08 -0.64 -5.48
C HIS A 86 6.94 -1.42 -4.51
N GLY A 87 6.94 -2.74 -4.63
CA GLY A 87 7.74 -3.61 -3.79
C GLY A 87 9.24 -3.47 -4.01
N ASP A 88 9.70 -2.72 -5.01
CA ASP A 88 11.09 -2.27 -5.16
C ASP A 88 11.45 -1.44 -3.92
N ARG A 89 12.03 -2.11 -2.93
CA ARG A 89 12.66 -1.44 -1.81
C ARG A 89 13.83 -0.73 -2.45
N ARG A 90 13.79 0.61 -2.47
CA ARG A 90 15.01 1.40 -2.64
C ARG A 90 16.03 0.78 -1.69
N ARG A 91 16.98 0.00 -2.22
CA ARG A 91 18.12 -0.50 -1.46
C ARG A 91 18.63 0.73 -0.74
N THR A 92 18.47 0.77 0.58
CA THR A 92 19.26 1.63 1.43
C THR A 92 20.67 1.35 0.99
N ARG A 93 21.22 2.31 0.25
CA ARG A 93 22.56 2.24 -0.30
C ARG A 93 23.42 2.06 0.95
N ARG A 94 23.93 0.84 1.16
CA ARG A 94 24.81 0.53 2.30
C ARG A 94 25.78 1.71 2.45
N PRO A 95 25.89 2.36 3.61
CA PRO A 95 26.98 3.31 3.82
C PRO A 95 28.26 2.53 3.54
N LYS A 96 28.98 2.95 2.49
CA LYS A 96 30.23 2.34 2.08
C LYS A 96 31.30 2.87 3.02
N LYS A 97 31.69 2.01 3.97
CA LYS A 97 32.85 2.08 4.88
C LYS A 97 33.05 3.37 5.67
#